data_AF-A0A2R6DYG9-F1
#
_entry.id   AF-A0A2R6DYG9-F1
#
_cell.length_a   1.000
_cell.length_b   1.000
_cell.length_c   1.000
_cell.angle_alpha   90.00
_cell.angle_beta   90.00
_cell.angle_gamma   90.00
#
_symmetry.space_group_name_H-M   'P 1'
#
loop_
_entity.id
_entity.type
_entity.pdbx_description
1 polymer ?
#
loop_
_entity_poly.entity_id
_entity_poly.type
_entity_poly.pdbx_seq_one_letter_code
_entity_poly.pdbx_strand_id
1 'polypeptide(L)'
;MVDWKMATTERLYATGGQPININGKYFAPFAFKDDVERTDYYEPLFYRVGQGNSFRRFQRQKQPYYESTAIRLYHFHGSAIEPEPVVLDWERESVGQGSIPVSQGIQRFDNMSAARQYVREDGSSQVGGVGRYPEERVPAMEHYRLVGTSDRTAFSSQRYTQLAMEKVSQGAFQQRFVGQGGINRQVNQQIHPTTPNWVKVFERVPGATIQGQGPENQTVQVAVRMLVPGSNTTFVYSQRARTGEDGQFSVTVPYSTTGYDEFGPEEGYTDPEVRADTAYQVRTTGITTNESGYAYRFAGTATPDGGSSDGSATPTDSATPTATAAQSVDGNSGGPLGILGTLAAVALPLAGVAALRRR
;
A
#
# COMPACT_ATOMS: atom_id res chain seq x y z
N MET A 1 -10.91 -5.09 -14.74
CA MET A 1 -11.30 -3.75 -14.27
C MET A 1 -11.82 -3.85 -12.84
N VAL A 2 -11.49 -2.90 -11.97
CA VAL A 2 -12.00 -2.84 -10.58
C VAL A 2 -12.41 -1.39 -10.28
N ASP A 3 -13.61 -1.20 -9.74
CA ASP A 3 -14.12 0.12 -9.34
C ASP A 3 -14.16 0.29 -7.82
N TRP A 4 -14.20 1.54 -7.34
CA TRP A 4 -14.14 1.85 -5.91
C TRP A 4 -15.22 1.16 -5.07
N LYS A 5 -16.39 0.86 -5.65
CA LYS A 5 -17.47 0.16 -4.95
C LYS A 5 -17.11 -1.29 -4.67
N MET A 6 -16.39 -1.95 -5.58
CA MET A 6 -15.90 -3.32 -5.36
C MET A 6 -14.88 -3.39 -4.22
N ALA A 7 -14.26 -2.27 -3.86
CA ALA A 7 -13.36 -2.15 -2.71
C ALA A 7 -14.01 -1.49 -1.48
N THR A 8 -15.33 -1.30 -1.49
CA THR A 8 -16.09 -0.70 -0.38
C THR A 8 -17.03 -1.74 0.23
N THR A 9 -16.84 -2.03 1.51
CA THR A 9 -17.65 -3.01 2.27
C THR A 9 -19.05 -2.53 2.62
N GLU A 10 -19.25 -1.22 2.70
CA GLU A 10 -20.46 -0.61 3.18
C GLU A 10 -21.49 -0.40 2.07
N ARG A 11 -22.62 -1.11 2.18
CA ARG A 11 -23.80 -0.82 1.36
C ARG A 11 -24.53 0.44 1.85
N LEU A 12 -24.69 0.61 3.16
CA LEU A 12 -25.65 1.57 3.75
C LEU A 12 -25.03 2.46 4.83
N TYR A 13 -25.54 3.68 4.92
CA TYR A 13 -25.30 4.65 5.97
C TYR A 13 -26.56 4.83 6.82
N ALA A 14 -26.48 4.54 8.12
CA ALA A 14 -27.58 4.76 9.05
C ALA A 14 -27.64 6.23 9.47
N THR A 15 -28.81 6.86 9.37
CA THR A 15 -29.07 8.28 9.67
C THR A 15 -30.05 8.50 10.82
N GLY A 16 -30.50 7.43 11.50
CA GLY A 16 -31.63 7.47 12.45
C GLY A 16 -33.01 7.47 11.79
N GLY A 17 -33.07 7.60 10.45
CA GLY A 17 -34.26 7.41 9.62
C GLY A 17 -33.99 6.43 8.46
N GLN A 18 -34.44 6.76 7.25
CA GLN A 18 -34.18 5.92 6.06
C GLN A 18 -32.67 5.84 5.76
N PRO A 19 -32.07 4.64 5.71
CA PRO A 19 -30.64 4.48 5.43
C PRO A 19 -30.27 5.01 4.04
N ILE A 20 -29.12 5.68 3.95
CA ILE A 20 -28.59 6.17 2.66
C ILE A 20 -27.71 5.10 2.02
N ASN A 21 -27.96 4.76 0.76
CA ASN A 21 -27.15 3.79 0.04
C ASN A 21 -25.80 4.39 -0.43
N ILE A 22 -24.71 3.87 0.12
CA ILE A 22 -23.31 4.22 -0.24
C ILE A 22 -22.88 3.52 -1.55
N ASN A 23 -23.58 2.45 -1.94
CA ASN A 23 -23.33 1.60 -3.10
C ASN A 23 -22.05 0.76 -3.05
N GLY A 24 -21.50 0.45 -1.88
CA GLY A 24 -20.46 -0.58 -1.77
C GLY A 24 -20.94 -1.94 -2.29
N LYS A 25 -20.02 -2.67 -2.91
CA LYS A 25 -20.27 -3.94 -3.63
C LYS A 25 -19.24 -5.03 -3.31
N TYR A 26 -18.32 -4.80 -2.37
CA TYR A 26 -17.29 -5.80 -2.03
C TYR A 26 -17.89 -7.18 -1.70
N PHE A 27 -19.03 -7.20 -1.00
CA PHE A 27 -19.73 -8.43 -0.60
C PHE A 27 -20.49 -9.13 -1.74
N ALA A 28 -20.67 -8.50 -2.90
CA ALA A 28 -21.57 -9.00 -3.94
C ALA A 28 -21.12 -10.35 -4.54
N PRO A 29 -19.81 -10.58 -4.80
CA PRO A 29 -19.34 -11.88 -5.30
C PRO A 29 -19.59 -13.05 -4.34
N PHE A 30 -19.78 -12.78 -3.04
CA PHE A 30 -20.00 -13.83 -2.03
C PHE A 30 -21.32 -14.56 -2.26
N ALA A 31 -22.28 -13.94 -2.96
CA ALA A 31 -23.54 -14.59 -3.32
C ALA A 31 -23.39 -15.75 -4.32
N PHE A 32 -22.21 -15.92 -4.92
CA PHE A 32 -21.90 -17.01 -5.85
C PHE A 32 -21.04 -18.11 -5.21
N LYS A 33 -20.86 -18.08 -3.89
CA LYS A 33 -20.05 -19.02 -3.10
C LYS A 33 -20.82 -19.43 -1.85
N ASP A 34 -20.94 -20.73 -1.63
CA ASP A 34 -21.72 -21.28 -0.52
C ASP A 34 -20.90 -21.36 0.79
N ASP A 35 -19.58 -21.25 0.69
CA ASP A 35 -18.59 -21.41 1.76
C ASP A 35 -17.96 -20.07 2.22
N VAL A 36 -18.61 -18.94 1.90
CA VAL A 36 -18.08 -17.60 2.18
C VAL A 36 -19.07 -16.77 2.98
N GLU A 37 -18.69 -16.40 4.19
CA GLU A 37 -19.44 -15.45 5.00
C GLU A 37 -18.81 -14.06 5.00
N ARG A 38 -19.63 -13.01 5.14
CA ARG A 38 -19.12 -11.62 5.21
C ARG A 38 -18.19 -11.41 6.41
N THR A 39 -18.54 -12.05 7.52
CA THR A 39 -17.84 -12.01 8.80
C THR A 39 -16.42 -12.56 8.72
N ASP A 40 -16.10 -13.39 7.72
CA ASP A 40 -14.73 -13.87 7.49
C ASP A 40 -13.81 -12.75 6.99
N TYR A 41 -14.37 -11.72 6.36
CA TYR A 41 -13.63 -10.65 5.71
C TYR A 41 -13.70 -9.33 6.49
N TYR A 42 -14.84 -9.04 7.12
CA TYR A 42 -15.02 -7.79 7.82
C TYR A 42 -16.15 -7.86 8.84
N GLU A 43 -16.04 -7.06 9.90
CA GLU A 43 -17.03 -7.00 10.97
C GLU A 43 -17.30 -5.55 11.38
N PRO A 44 -18.52 -5.25 11.86
CA PRO A 44 -18.84 -3.89 12.27
C PRO A 44 -18.18 -3.53 13.61
N LEU A 45 -17.60 -2.33 13.67
CA LEU A 45 -17.32 -1.63 14.92
C LEU A 45 -18.21 -0.40 15.02
N PHE A 46 -18.56 -0.04 16.24
CA PHE A 46 -19.37 1.13 16.55
C PHE A 46 -18.50 2.30 16.99
N TYR A 47 -19.00 3.52 16.83
CA TYR A 47 -18.36 4.71 17.35
C TYR A 47 -19.44 5.73 17.74
N ARG A 48 -19.16 6.51 18.78
CA ARG A 48 -20.11 7.48 19.35
C ARG A 48 -20.23 8.70 18.44
N VAL A 49 -21.45 9.22 18.31
CA VAL A 49 -21.73 10.46 17.59
C VAL A 49 -22.64 11.37 18.40
N GLY A 50 -22.33 12.68 18.39
CA GLY A 50 -23.13 13.70 19.10
C GLY A 50 -23.01 13.61 20.63
N GLN A 51 -23.88 14.33 21.33
CA GLN A 51 -23.99 14.29 22.78
C GLN A 51 -25.08 13.28 23.17
N GLY A 52 -24.69 12.05 23.56
CA GLY A 52 -25.60 10.99 24.02
C GLY A 52 -25.18 9.57 23.60
N ASN A 53 -26.05 8.58 23.83
CA ASN A 53 -25.84 7.16 23.46
C ASN A 53 -26.18 6.88 21.98
N SER A 54 -25.81 7.78 21.08
CA SER A 54 -25.98 7.58 19.64
C SER A 54 -24.72 6.99 19.04
N PHE A 55 -24.88 5.87 18.33
CA PHE A 55 -23.76 5.17 17.70
C PHE A 55 -23.93 5.12 16.18
N ARG A 56 -22.81 5.18 15.48
CA ARG A 56 -22.70 4.79 14.07
C ARG A 56 -21.75 3.62 13.96
N ARG A 57 -21.73 2.97 12.80
CA ARG A 57 -20.84 1.85 12.51
C ARG A 57 -20.00 2.05 11.25
N PHE A 58 -18.80 1.52 11.29
CA PHE A 58 -17.89 1.30 10.17
C PHE A 58 -17.48 -0.18 10.16
N GLN A 59 -16.88 -0.67 9.07
CA GLN A 59 -16.38 -2.05 9.02
C GLN A 59 -14.88 -2.07 9.35
N ARG A 60 -14.49 -2.84 10.37
CA ARG A 60 -13.10 -3.30 10.48
C ARG A 60 -12.88 -4.44 9.50
N GLN A 61 -11.73 -4.47 8.87
CA GLN A 61 -11.34 -5.44 7.86
C GLN A 61 -10.45 -6.52 8.50
N LYS A 62 -10.60 -7.77 8.08
CA LYS A 62 -9.74 -8.89 8.47
C LYS A 62 -8.72 -9.16 7.37
N GLN A 63 -7.71 -9.98 7.66
CA GLN A 63 -6.69 -10.34 6.68
C GLN A 63 -7.25 -10.84 5.33
N PRO A 64 -8.31 -11.70 5.28
CA PRO A 64 -8.89 -12.15 4.01
C PRO A 64 -9.43 -11.01 3.12
N TYR A 65 -9.85 -9.88 3.70
CA TYR A 65 -10.21 -8.69 2.91
C TYR A 65 -9.01 -8.15 2.14
N TYR A 66 -7.87 -7.99 2.82
CA TYR A 66 -6.65 -7.49 2.20
C TYR A 66 -6.06 -8.44 1.16
N GLU A 67 -6.31 -9.74 1.30
CA GLU A 67 -5.85 -10.78 0.38
C GLU A 67 -6.73 -10.97 -0.84
N SER A 68 -7.96 -10.42 -0.81
CA SER A 68 -8.90 -10.52 -1.92
C SER A 68 -8.36 -9.82 -3.17
N THR A 69 -8.49 -10.47 -4.34
CA THR A 69 -7.97 -9.95 -5.62
C THR A 69 -8.43 -8.52 -5.90
N ALA A 70 -9.70 -8.21 -5.69
CA ALA A 70 -10.23 -6.86 -5.90
C ALA A 70 -9.53 -5.80 -5.03
N ILE A 71 -9.17 -6.16 -3.79
CA ILE A 71 -8.50 -5.27 -2.83
C ILE A 71 -7.03 -5.11 -3.17
N ARG A 72 -6.33 -6.22 -3.47
CA ARG A 72 -4.93 -6.21 -3.92
C ARG A 72 -4.73 -5.34 -5.16
N LEU A 73 -5.64 -5.45 -6.13
CA LEU A 73 -5.62 -4.63 -7.33
C LEU A 73 -6.02 -3.18 -7.03
N TYR A 74 -7.17 -2.95 -6.39
CA TYR A 74 -7.70 -1.60 -6.25
C TYR A 74 -6.89 -0.72 -5.29
N HIS A 75 -6.54 -1.22 -4.11
CA HIS A 75 -5.83 -0.40 -3.12
C HIS A 75 -4.33 -0.37 -3.37
N PHE A 76 -3.73 -1.51 -3.73
CA PHE A 76 -2.27 -1.66 -3.77
C PHE A 76 -1.68 -1.77 -5.18
N HIS A 77 -2.52 -1.74 -6.23
CA HIS A 77 -2.08 -1.90 -7.63
C HIS A 77 -1.25 -3.18 -7.86
N GLY A 78 -1.54 -4.24 -7.10
CA GLY A 78 -0.80 -5.49 -7.12
C GLY A 78 0.54 -5.49 -6.36
N SER A 79 0.96 -4.36 -5.78
CA SER A 79 2.17 -4.28 -4.94
C SER A 79 2.00 -5.04 -3.62
N ALA A 80 3.11 -5.52 -3.05
CA ALA A 80 3.09 -6.05 -1.69
C ALA A 80 2.82 -4.92 -0.68
N ILE A 81 2.15 -5.24 0.41
CA ILE A 81 1.99 -4.34 1.55
C ILE A 81 2.44 -5.06 2.83
N GLU A 82 3.25 -4.37 3.63
CA GLU A 82 3.73 -4.86 4.93
C GLU A 82 2.77 -4.36 6.03
N PRO A 83 2.57 -5.14 7.10
CA PRO A 83 1.84 -4.64 8.26
C PRO A 83 2.66 -3.56 8.96
N GLU A 84 1.96 -2.63 9.62
CA GLU A 84 2.56 -1.59 10.45
C GLU A 84 2.17 -1.81 11.91
N PRO A 85 2.96 -1.30 12.88
CA PRO A 85 2.67 -1.42 14.31
C PRO A 85 1.54 -0.47 14.72
N VAL A 86 0.37 -0.68 14.13
CA VAL A 86 -0.87 0.04 14.35
C VAL A 86 -1.90 -0.98 14.82
N VAL A 87 -2.58 -0.70 15.92
CA VAL A 87 -3.66 -1.56 16.46
C VAL A 87 -4.96 -0.78 16.40
N LEU A 88 -6.01 -1.40 15.89
CA LEU A 88 -7.38 -0.93 16.04
C LEU A 88 -7.98 -1.55 17.30
N ASP A 89 -8.44 -0.70 18.20
CA ASP A 89 -8.87 -1.06 19.55
C ASP A 89 -10.38 -0.80 19.74
N TRP A 90 -11.05 -1.62 20.55
CA TRP A 90 -12.45 -1.43 20.89
C TRP A 90 -12.79 -2.00 22.27
N GLU A 91 -13.84 -1.46 22.89
CA GLU A 91 -14.38 -1.98 24.13
C GLU A 91 -15.81 -2.51 23.93
N ARG A 92 -16.24 -3.45 24.77
CA ARG A 92 -17.62 -3.91 24.78
C ARG A 92 -18.47 -3.02 25.68
N GLU A 93 -19.41 -2.30 25.08
CA GLU A 93 -20.35 -1.46 25.81
C GLU A 93 -21.74 -2.10 25.86
N SER A 94 -22.41 -2.00 27.02
CA SER A 94 -23.79 -2.47 27.20
C SER A 94 -24.78 -1.45 26.63
N VAL A 95 -25.63 -1.90 25.70
CA VAL A 95 -26.69 -1.09 25.08
C VAL A 95 -28.00 -1.89 25.11
N GLY A 96 -28.94 -1.45 25.96
CA GLY A 96 -30.17 -2.20 26.22
C GLY A 96 -29.86 -3.56 26.87
N GLN A 97 -30.34 -4.65 26.27
CA GLN A 97 -30.07 -6.03 26.72
C GLN A 97 -28.85 -6.66 26.03
N GLY A 98 -28.17 -5.96 25.12
CA GLY A 98 -27.03 -6.47 24.36
C GLY A 98 -25.73 -5.74 24.67
N SER A 99 -24.64 -6.21 24.06
CA SER A 99 -23.35 -5.53 24.07
C SER A 99 -22.84 -5.32 22.65
N ILE A 100 -22.24 -4.16 22.40
CA ILE A 100 -21.68 -3.79 21.10
C ILE A 100 -20.18 -3.45 21.22
N PRO A 101 -19.35 -3.77 20.21
CA PRO A 101 -17.95 -3.37 20.19
C PRO A 101 -17.80 -1.92 19.72
N VAL A 102 -17.40 -1.03 20.63
CA VAL A 102 -17.23 0.41 20.39
C VAL A 102 -15.76 0.72 20.25
N SER A 103 -15.37 1.25 19.10
CA SER A 103 -13.98 1.56 18.78
C SER A 103 -13.43 2.67 19.66
N GLN A 104 -12.24 2.42 20.19
CA GLN A 104 -11.39 3.39 20.87
C GLN A 104 -10.41 4.06 19.89
N GLY A 105 -10.53 3.77 18.59
CA GLY A 105 -9.67 4.26 17.53
C GLY A 105 -8.40 3.42 17.35
N ILE A 106 -7.45 3.97 16.59
CA ILE A 106 -6.15 3.34 16.36
C ILE A 106 -5.09 3.80 17.36
N GLN A 107 -4.22 2.88 17.76
CA GLN A 107 -3.03 3.12 18.56
C GLN A 107 -1.77 2.75 17.77
N ARG A 108 -0.67 3.48 17.97
CA ARG A 108 0.63 3.20 17.33
C ARG A 108 1.61 2.67 18.35
N PHE A 109 2.44 1.72 17.94
CA PHE A 109 3.46 1.07 18.75
C PHE A 109 4.83 1.24 18.10
N ASP A 110 5.89 1.05 18.89
CA ASP A 110 7.27 1.19 18.40
C ASP A 110 7.64 0.14 17.35
N ASN A 111 7.06 -1.06 17.44
CA ASN A 111 7.36 -2.17 16.55
C ASN A 111 6.22 -3.21 16.55
N MET A 112 6.30 -4.13 15.57
CA MET A 112 5.30 -5.17 15.39
C MET A 112 5.20 -6.15 16.57
N SER A 113 6.31 -6.41 17.27
CA SER A 113 6.30 -7.30 18.44
C SER A 113 5.49 -6.72 19.59
N ALA A 114 5.64 -5.41 19.85
CA ALA A 114 4.85 -4.69 20.85
C ALA A 114 3.36 -4.62 20.47
N ALA A 115 3.04 -4.29 19.22
CA ALA A 115 1.66 -4.28 18.73
C ALA A 115 0.96 -5.65 18.87
N ARG A 116 1.66 -6.73 18.50
CA ARG A 116 1.15 -8.11 18.64
C ARG A 116 1.06 -8.56 20.09
N GLN A 117 1.91 -8.03 20.97
CA GLN A 117 1.79 -8.30 22.40
C GLN A 117 0.54 -7.65 22.97
N TYR A 118 0.31 -6.38 22.69
CA TYR A 118 -0.90 -5.67 23.11
C TYR A 118 -2.17 -6.43 22.71
N VAL A 119 -2.29 -6.82 21.43
CA VAL A 119 -3.48 -7.54 20.94
C VAL A 119 -3.70 -8.88 21.66
N ARG A 120 -2.63 -9.60 22.01
CA ARG A 120 -2.73 -10.86 22.76
C ARG A 120 -3.20 -10.66 24.21
N GLU A 121 -2.87 -9.52 24.82
CA GLU A 121 -3.18 -9.21 26.21
C GLU A 121 -4.57 -8.58 26.37
N ASP A 122 -4.96 -7.70 25.45
CA ASP A 122 -6.20 -6.93 25.51
C ASP A 122 -7.44 -7.76 25.17
N GLY A 123 -7.38 -8.60 24.12
CA GLY A 123 -8.49 -9.48 23.73
C GLY A 123 -9.68 -8.80 23.05
N SER A 124 -9.65 -7.48 22.85
CA SER A 124 -10.64 -6.67 22.12
C SER A 124 -9.99 -5.69 21.14
N SER A 125 -8.96 -6.17 20.46
CA SER A 125 -8.18 -5.38 19.50
C SER A 125 -7.67 -6.24 18.34
N GLN A 126 -7.18 -5.58 17.29
CA GLN A 126 -6.61 -6.24 16.11
C GLN A 126 -5.44 -5.41 15.56
N VAL A 127 -4.36 -6.06 15.13
CA VAL A 127 -3.32 -5.37 14.36
C VAL A 127 -3.90 -4.95 13.01
N GLY A 128 -3.71 -3.67 12.66
CA GLY A 128 -4.25 -3.08 11.43
C GLY A 128 -5.78 -3.14 11.40
N GLY A 129 -6.31 -3.72 10.34
CA GLY A 129 -7.76 -3.91 10.17
C GLY A 129 -8.53 -2.66 9.73
N VAL A 130 -7.82 -1.61 9.32
CA VAL A 130 -8.43 -0.41 8.75
C VAL A 130 -7.52 0.27 7.72
N GLY A 131 -8.14 0.80 6.65
CA GLY A 131 -7.44 1.60 5.66
C GLY A 131 -6.33 0.83 4.96
N ARG A 132 -5.10 1.37 4.99
CA ARG A 132 -3.91 0.76 4.39
C ARG A 132 -3.27 -0.34 5.24
N TYR A 133 -3.77 -0.61 6.45
CA TYR A 133 -3.09 -1.42 7.47
C TYR A 133 -3.63 -2.84 7.51
N PRO A 134 -2.99 -3.83 6.84
CA PRO A 134 -3.32 -5.24 7.01
C PRO A 134 -2.79 -5.76 8.36
N GLU A 135 -3.29 -6.92 8.77
CA GLU A 135 -2.82 -7.62 9.98
C GLU A 135 -1.46 -8.30 9.72
N GLU A 136 -1.33 -8.87 8.53
CA GLU A 136 -0.13 -9.55 8.06
C GLU A 136 0.32 -9.02 6.69
N ARG A 137 1.49 -9.46 6.25
CA ARG A 137 2.00 -9.09 4.93
C ARG A 137 1.09 -9.63 3.85
N VAL A 138 0.67 -8.77 2.92
CA VAL A 138 0.02 -9.19 1.69
C VAL A 138 1.08 -9.28 0.60
N PRO A 139 1.33 -10.47 0.02
CA PRO A 139 2.29 -10.60 -1.06
C PRO A 139 1.89 -9.80 -2.31
N ALA A 140 2.88 -9.39 -3.10
CA ALA A 140 2.65 -8.81 -4.41
C ALA A 140 1.97 -9.82 -5.34
N MET A 141 1.29 -9.30 -6.36
CA MET A 141 0.74 -10.08 -7.47
C MET A 141 1.79 -10.16 -8.57
N GLU A 142 1.99 -11.35 -9.13
CA GLU A 142 3.02 -11.63 -10.15
C GLU A 142 2.50 -11.48 -11.58
N HIS A 143 1.18 -11.61 -11.74
CA HIS A 143 0.53 -11.77 -13.05
C HIS A 143 -0.52 -10.71 -13.35
N TYR A 144 -0.55 -9.61 -12.60
CA TYR A 144 -1.51 -8.53 -12.84
C TYR A 144 -0.81 -7.18 -12.78
N ARG A 145 -0.93 -6.40 -13.85
CA ARG A 145 -0.43 -5.02 -13.94
C ARG A 145 -1.57 -4.03 -14.11
N LEU A 146 -1.47 -2.90 -13.44
CA LEU A 146 -2.31 -1.74 -13.74
C LEU A 146 -1.91 -1.19 -15.11
N VAL A 147 -2.88 -1.03 -16.01
CA VAL A 147 -2.65 -0.54 -17.38
C VAL A 147 -3.28 0.82 -17.63
N GLY A 148 -4.29 1.20 -16.84
CA GLY A 148 -4.96 2.49 -16.98
C GLY A 148 -5.87 2.80 -15.78
N THR A 149 -6.21 4.08 -15.64
CA THR A 149 -7.10 4.57 -14.59
C THR A 149 -8.02 5.64 -15.13
N SER A 150 -9.24 5.74 -14.60
CA SER A 150 -10.08 6.90 -14.89
C SER A 150 -9.47 8.19 -14.32
N ASP A 151 -9.63 9.29 -15.06
CA ASP A 151 -9.20 10.63 -14.60
C ASP A 151 -10.00 11.14 -13.40
N ARG A 152 -11.21 10.60 -13.22
CA ARG A 152 -12.09 10.93 -12.10
C ARG A 152 -11.74 10.06 -10.89
N THR A 153 -11.79 10.65 -9.69
CA THR A 153 -11.65 9.90 -8.43
C THR A 153 -13.00 9.60 -7.79
N ALA A 154 -13.04 8.63 -6.89
CA ALA A 154 -14.20 8.31 -6.06
C ALA A 154 -14.65 9.51 -5.21
N PHE A 155 -13.79 10.49 -4.93
CA PHE A 155 -14.13 11.69 -4.15
C PHE A 155 -15.17 12.60 -4.80
N SER A 156 -15.34 12.47 -6.11
CA SER A 156 -16.42 13.11 -6.85
C SER A 156 -17.82 12.57 -6.50
N SER A 157 -17.90 11.48 -5.73
CA SER A 157 -19.14 10.99 -5.13
C SER A 157 -19.29 11.55 -3.73
N GLN A 158 -20.29 12.41 -3.53
CA GLN A 158 -20.54 12.98 -2.21
C GLN A 158 -20.79 11.91 -1.14
N ARG A 159 -21.48 10.82 -1.53
CA ARG A 159 -21.75 9.68 -0.65
C ARG A 159 -20.48 8.93 -0.26
N TYR A 160 -19.50 8.84 -1.15
CA TYR A 160 -18.23 8.23 -0.81
C TYR A 160 -17.48 9.10 0.21
N THR A 161 -17.29 10.38 -0.10
CA THR A 161 -16.49 11.31 0.71
C THR A 161 -17.14 11.64 2.06
N GLN A 162 -18.42 12.02 2.09
CA GLN A 162 -19.09 12.48 3.32
C GLN A 162 -19.71 11.35 4.16
N LEU A 163 -19.90 10.16 3.60
CA LEU A 163 -20.56 9.05 4.32
C LEU A 163 -19.62 7.87 4.54
N ALA A 164 -19.06 7.29 3.49
CA ALA A 164 -18.17 6.13 3.61
C ALA A 164 -16.88 6.50 4.34
N MET A 165 -16.18 7.52 3.84
CA MET A 165 -14.88 7.90 4.37
C MET A 165 -14.98 8.58 5.73
N GLU A 166 -15.97 9.44 5.94
CA GLU A 166 -16.19 10.09 7.24
C GLU A 166 -16.42 9.07 8.37
N LYS A 167 -17.10 7.95 8.10
CA LYS A 167 -17.29 6.89 9.10
C LYS A 167 -16.01 6.21 9.52
N VAL A 168 -15.21 5.79 8.55
CA VAL A 168 -13.92 5.14 8.83
C VAL A 168 -12.98 6.14 9.51
N SER A 169 -12.97 7.39 9.02
CA SER A 169 -12.20 8.50 9.60
C SER A 169 -12.57 8.78 11.05
N GLN A 170 -13.85 8.91 11.37
CA GLN A 170 -14.29 9.17 12.74
C GLN A 170 -14.15 7.94 13.63
N GLY A 171 -14.56 6.77 13.14
CA GLY A 171 -14.61 5.54 13.93
C GLY A 171 -13.24 4.97 14.26
N ALA A 172 -12.33 4.90 13.28
CA ALA A 172 -11.01 4.33 13.48
C ALA A 172 -9.93 5.39 13.75
N PHE A 173 -10.00 6.55 13.11
CA PHE A 173 -8.94 7.57 13.22
C PHE A 173 -9.30 8.73 14.14
N GLN A 174 -10.54 8.78 14.67
CA GLN A 174 -11.06 9.84 15.53
C GLN A 174 -10.86 11.26 14.96
N GLN A 175 -10.86 11.35 13.63
CA GLN A 175 -10.63 12.59 12.88
C GLN A 175 -11.73 12.80 11.86
N ARG A 176 -11.96 14.05 11.46
CA ARG A 176 -12.85 14.36 10.33
C ARG A 176 -12.15 14.09 9.01
N PHE A 177 -12.87 13.51 8.05
CA PHE A 177 -12.35 13.28 6.70
C PHE A 177 -12.42 14.55 5.87
N VAL A 178 -13.48 15.33 6.02
CA VAL A 178 -13.64 16.64 5.36
C VAL A 178 -13.72 17.74 6.41
N GLY A 179 -12.83 18.72 6.30
CA GLY A 179 -12.80 19.94 7.12
C GLY A 179 -12.97 21.21 6.28
N GLN A 180 -12.76 22.38 6.89
CA GLN A 180 -12.85 23.68 6.21
C GLN A 180 -11.88 23.80 5.01
N GLY A 181 -10.73 23.12 5.05
CA GLY A 181 -9.73 23.10 3.97
C GLY A 181 -9.91 22.00 2.93
N GLY A 182 -11.04 21.28 2.93
CA GLY A 182 -11.27 20.13 2.04
C GLY A 182 -10.93 18.78 2.68
N ILE A 183 -10.45 17.84 1.87
CA ILE A 183 -10.10 16.48 2.34
C ILE A 183 -8.89 16.55 3.27
N ASN A 184 -9.01 15.94 4.45
CA ASN A 184 -7.92 15.75 5.39
C ASN A 184 -6.87 14.81 4.76
N ARG A 185 -5.76 15.38 4.28
CA ARG A 185 -4.72 14.64 3.55
C ARG A 185 -4.07 13.54 4.40
N GLN A 186 -3.88 13.78 5.70
CA GLN A 186 -3.25 12.82 6.60
C GLN A 186 -4.12 11.57 6.72
N VAL A 187 -5.39 11.73 7.09
CA VAL A 187 -6.31 10.58 7.20
C VAL A 187 -6.53 9.93 5.84
N ASN A 188 -6.60 10.72 4.77
CA ASN A 188 -6.72 10.18 3.42
C ASN A 188 -5.58 9.23 3.05
N GLN A 189 -4.33 9.53 3.43
CA GLN A 189 -3.18 8.64 3.21
C GLN A 189 -3.19 7.39 4.10
N GLN A 190 -3.92 7.43 5.22
CA GLN A 190 -4.13 6.26 6.09
C GLN A 190 -5.24 5.35 5.57
N ILE A 191 -6.27 5.92 4.94
CA ILE A 191 -7.38 5.15 4.34
C ILE A 191 -6.99 4.62 2.96
N HIS A 192 -6.34 5.45 2.14
CA HIS A 192 -6.03 5.16 0.75
C HIS A 192 -4.51 5.14 0.52
N PRO A 193 -3.89 3.95 0.35
CA PRO A 193 -2.47 3.85 0.02
C PRO A 193 -2.15 4.34 -1.39
N THR A 194 -3.12 4.34 -2.30
CA THR A 194 -3.03 4.90 -3.67
C THR A 194 -4.23 5.79 -3.96
N THR A 195 -4.17 6.61 -5.00
CA THR A 195 -5.31 7.43 -5.41
C THR A 195 -6.54 6.55 -5.66
N PRO A 196 -7.72 6.89 -5.08
CA PRO A 196 -8.94 6.13 -5.34
C PRO A 196 -9.57 6.59 -6.65
N ASN A 197 -8.92 6.30 -7.79
CA ASN A 197 -9.52 6.48 -9.11
C ASN A 197 -10.86 5.75 -9.18
N TRP A 198 -11.85 6.35 -9.84
CA TRP A 198 -13.20 5.81 -9.93
C TRP A 198 -13.20 4.36 -10.44
N VAL A 199 -12.40 4.11 -11.48
CA VAL A 199 -12.16 2.82 -12.09
C VAL A 199 -10.66 2.64 -12.35
N LYS A 200 -10.17 1.41 -12.15
CA LYS A 200 -8.80 0.97 -12.47
C LYS A 200 -8.87 -0.23 -13.41
N VAL A 201 -8.08 -0.23 -14.49
CA VAL A 201 -8.01 -1.31 -15.47
C VAL A 201 -6.71 -2.08 -15.26
N PHE A 202 -6.83 -3.40 -15.26
CA PHE A 202 -5.70 -4.31 -15.05
C PHE A 202 -5.71 -5.35 -16.16
N GLU A 203 -4.51 -5.73 -16.56
CA GLU A 203 -4.26 -6.82 -17.50
C GLU A 203 -3.64 -7.99 -16.74
N ARG A 204 -4.06 -9.21 -17.08
CA ARG A 204 -3.38 -10.42 -16.61
C ARG A 204 -2.24 -10.73 -17.57
N VAL A 205 -1.03 -10.84 -17.06
CA VAL A 205 0.18 -11.11 -17.85
C VAL A 205 0.88 -12.37 -17.33
N PRO A 206 1.65 -13.09 -18.17
CA PRO A 206 2.56 -14.12 -17.68
C PRO A 206 3.57 -13.56 -16.67
N GLY A 207 3.97 -12.30 -16.83
CA GLY A 207 5.03 -11.67 -16.03
C GLY A 207 6.42 -12.00 -16.59
N ALA A 208 7.39 -11.14 -16.30
CA ALA A 208 8.79 -11.34 -16.63
C ALA A 208 9.53 -11.87 -15.39
N THR A 209 10.44 -12.81 -15.58
CA THR A 209 11.27 -13.32 -14.48
C THR A 209 12.54 -12.49 -14.34
N ILE A 210 12.77 -11.88 -13.19
CA ILE A 210 14.05 -11.26 -12.80
C ILE A 210 14.90 -12.30 -12.06
N GLN A 211 16.08 -12.62 -12.58
CA GLN A 211 17.04 -13.52 -11.94
C GLN A 211 18.31 -12.79 -11.53
N GLY A 212 18.97 -13.25 -10.48
CA GLY A 212 20.27 -12.71 -10.07
C GLY A 212 20.96 -13.51 -8.96
N GLN A 213 22.15 -13.05 -8.60
CA GLN A 213 23.02 -13.64 -7.59
C GLN A 213 23.21 -12.64 -6.45
N GLY A 214 22.94 -13.05 -5.20
CA GLY A 214 23.11 -12.25 -4.00
C GLY A 214 23.70 -13.06 -2.85
N PRO A 215 23.76 -12.51 -1.63
CA PRO A 215 24.21 -13.25 -0.47
C PRO A 215 23.24 -14.38 -0.14
N GLU A 216 23.76 -15.51 0.31
CA GLU A 216 22.99 -16.72 0.59
C GLU A 216 21.93 -16.50 1.68
N ASN A 217 20.80 -17.20 1.56
CA ASN A 217 19.75 -17.24 2.59
C ASN A 217 19.18 -15.87 3.01
N GLN A 218 19.26 -14.86 2.14
CA GLN A 218 18.77 -13.51 2.36
C GLN A 218 17.42 -13.25 1.70
N THR A 219 16.70 -12.25 2.21
CA THR A 219 15.54 -11.69 1.55
C THR A 219 15.96 -10.56 0.62
N VAL A 220 15.63 -10.70 -0.66
CA VAL A 220 15.83 -9.69 -1.70
C VAL A 220 14.49 -9.01 -1.97
N GLN A 221 14.49 -7.68 -1.97
CA GLN A 221 13.38 -6.85 -2.39
C GLN A 221 13.64 -6.35 -3.81
N VAL A 222 12.64 -6.50 -4.68
CA VAL A 222 12.59 -5.81 -5.98
C VAL A 222 11.52 -4.72 -5.93
N ALA A 223 11.82 -3.56 -6.50
CA ALA A 223 10.87 -2.45 -6.53
C ALA A 223 11.01 -1.59 -7.80
N VAL A 224 9.89 -1.15 -8.35
CA VAL A 224 9.84 -0.24 -9.51
C VAL A 224 8.83 0.87 -9.24
N ARG A 225 9.17 2.10 -9.64
CA ARG A 225 8.24 3.23 -9.59
C ARG A 225 7.49 3.32 -10.92
N MET A 226 6.18 3.52 -10.79
CA MET A 226 5.23 3.54 -11.90
C MET A 226 4.53 4.90 -11.95
N LEU A 227 4.40 5.46 -13.15
CA LEU A 227 3.62 6.65 -13.43
C LEU A 227 2.16 6.27 -13.68
N VAL A 228 1.24 7.06 -13.12
CA VAL A 228 -0.20 6.93 -13.34
C VAL A 228 -0.73 8.24 -13.92
N PRO A 229 -0.76 8.38 -15.26
CA PRO A 229 -1.14 9.64 -15.92
C PRO A 229 -2.53 10.14 -15.52
N GLY A 230 -3.54 9.26 -15.48
CA GLY A 230 -4.93 9.66 -15.20
C GLY A 230 -5.14 10.33 -13.83
N SER A 231 -4.25 10.13 -12.86
CA SER A 231 -4.28 10.89 -11.60
C SER A 231 -3.07 11.79 -11.36
N ASN A 232 -2.15 11.89 -12.32
CA ASN A 232 -0.87 12.58 -12.17
C ASN A 232 -0.15 12.20 -10.86
N THR A 233 -0.09 10.90 -10.59
CA THR A 233 0.52 10.33 -9.39
C THR A 233 1.51 9.23 -9.74
N THR A 234 2.28 8.78 -8.76
CA THR A 234 3.12 7.60 -8.87
C THR A 234 2.78 6.58 -7.80
N PHE A 235 3.15 5.33 -8.02
CA PHE A 235 3.18 4.31 -6.97
C PHE A 235 4.44 3.46 -7.11
N VAL A 236 4.78 2.70 -6.06
CA VAL A 236 5.88 1.74 -6.07
C VAL A 236 5.30 0.33 -6.02
N TYR A 237 5.55 -0.44 -7.08
CA TYR A 237 5.38 -1.88 -7.03
C TYR A 237 6.59 -2.49 -6.32
N SER A 238 6.37 -3.34 -5.32
CA SER A 238 7.43 -4.06 -4.64
C SER A 238 7.07 -5.51 -4.37
N GLN A 239 8.03 -6.40 -4.59
CA GLN A 239 7.96 -7.83 -4.31
C GLN A 239 9.22 -8.29 -3.56
N ARG A 240 9.16 -9.46 -2.93
CA ARG A 240 10.30 -10.10 -2.28
C ARG A 240 10.54 -11.48 -2.87
N ALA A 241 11.81 -11.88 -2.92
CA ALA A 241 12.27 -13.24 -3.17
C ALA A 241 13.32 -13.62 -2.12
N ARG A 242 13.65 -14.91 -2.04
CA ARG A 242 14.70 -15.42 -1.16
C ARG A 242 15.84 -15.95 -2.01
N THR A 243 17.08 -15.65 -1.63
CA THR A 243 18.26 -16.29 -2.22
C THR A 243 18.44 -17.69 -1.66
N GLY A 244 18.87 -18.62 -2.51
CA GLY A 244 19.23 -19.98 -2.12
C GLY A 244 20.52 -20.06 -1.31
N GLU A 245 20.94 -21.29 -1.00
CA GLU A 245 22.27 -21.58 -0.42
C GLU A 245 23.40 -21.29 -1.41
N ASP A 246 23.11 -21.30 -2.70
CA ASP A 246 24.04 -20.86 -3.73
C ASP A 246 23.96 -19.35 -4.00
N GLY A 247 23.10 -18.63 -3.27
CA GLY A 247 22.84 -17.20 -3.41
C GLY A 247 22.00 -16.79 -4.63
N GLN A 248 21.53 -17.74 -5.44
CA GLN A 248 20.67 -17.43 -6.59
C GLN A 248 19.26 -17.02 -6.14
N PHE A 249 18.65 -16.06 -6.81
CA PHE A 249 17.23 -15.74 -6.67
C PHE A 249 16.55 -15.59 -8.03
N SER A 250 15.24 -15.86 -8.03
CA SER A 250 14.35 -15.65 -9.16
C SER A 250 13.03 -15.06 -8.66
N VAL A 251 12.48 -14.08 -9.38
CA VAL A 251 11.22 -13.41 -9.02
C VAL A 251 10.43 -13.00 -10.26
N THR A 252 9.16 -13.38 -10.32
CA THR A 252 8.26 -12.99 -11.42
C THR A 252 7.62 -11.63 -11.12
N VAL A 253 7.70 -10.70 -12.08
CA VAL A 253 7.13 -9.36 -11.94
C VAL A 253 6.18 -9.02 -13.10
N PRO A 254 5.06 -8.32 -12.84
CA PRO A 254 4.05 -8.06 -13.86
C PRO A 254 4.29 -6.78 -14.66
N TYR A 255 5.10 -5.84 -14.16
CA TYR A 255 5.34 -4.56 -14.84
C TYR A 255 6.61 -4.65 -15.69
N SER A 256 6.49 -4.32 -16.97
CA SER A 256 7.64 -4.09 -17.83
C SER A 256 8.24 -2.71 -17.55
N THR A 257 9.49 -2.51 -17.94
CA THR A 257 10.19 -1.21 -17.89
C THR A 257 10.60 -0.70 -19.27
N THR A 258 10.59 -1.56 -20.28
CA THR A 258 10.93 -1.29 -21.68
C THR A 258 9.91 -1.99 -22.60
N GLY A 259 10.09 -1.83 -23.92
CA GLY A 259 9.32 -2.56 -24.95
C GLY A 259 7.87 -2.12 -25.09
N TYR A 260 7.53 -0.91 -24.63
CA TYR A 260 6.16 -0.38 -24.72
C TYR A 260 5.71 -0.13 -26.17
N ASP A 261 6.66 0.12 -27.08
CA ASP A 261 6.38 0.39 -28.50
C ASP A 261 6.51 -0.87 -29.37
N GLU A 262 6.98 -1.98 -28.79
CA GLU A 262 7.22 -3.25 -29.50
C GLU A 262 5.98 -4.14 -29.51
N PHE A 263 5.16 -4.09 -28.45
CA PHE A 263 3.98 -4.93 -28.28
C PHE A 263 2.74 -4.07 -28.07
N GLY A 264 1.80 -4.14 -29.00
CA GLY A 264 0.60 -3.28 -29.00
C GLY A 264 -0.71 -4.01 -29.31
N PRO A 265 -1.82 -3.25 -29.39
CA PRO A 265 -3.15 -3.81 -29.68
C PRO A 265 -3.26 -4.59 -30.98
N GLU A 266 -2.44 -4.27 -31.98
CA GLU A 266 -2.39 -4.99 -33.26
C GLU A 266 -1.92 -6.45 -33.09
N GLU A 267 -1.14 -6.72 -32.05
CA GLU A 267 -0.62 -8.05 -31.69
C GLU A 267 -1.43 -8.71 -30.55
N GLY A 268 -2.52 -8.06 -30.12
CA GLY A 268 -3.39 -8.55 -29.04
C GLY A 268 -2.96 -8.15 -27.63
N TYR A 269 -1.96 -7.28 -27.48
CA TYR A 269 -1.51 -6.73 -26.20
C TYR A 269 -2.24 -5.43 -25.84
N THR A 270 -2.30 -5.09 -24.56
CA THR A 270 -2.74 -3.75 -24.13
C THR A 270 -1.63 -2.72 -24.39
N ASP A 271 -1.95 -1.51 -24.85
CA ASP A 271 -1.06 -0.34 -24.75
C ASP A 271 -1.23 0.30 -23.35
N PRO A 272 -0.29 0.10 -22.41
CA PRO A 272 -0.47 0.57 -21.05
C PRO A 272 -0.13 2.06 -20.94
N GLU A 273 -1.08 2.84 -20.44
CA GLU A 273 -0.86 4.24 -20.03
C GLU A 273 0.05 4.31 -18.79
N VAL A 274 -0.04 3.31 -17.93
CA VAL A 274 0.76 3.19 -16.71
C VAL A 274 2.11 2.57 -17.05
N ARG A 275 3.16 3.40 -16.99
CA ARG A 275 4.52 3.02 -17.41
C ARG A 275 5.52 3.24 -16.29
N ALA A 276 6.58 2.43 -16.26
CA ALA A 276 7.67 2.60 -15.32
C ALA A 276 8.45 3.88 -15.64
N ASP A 277 8.93 4.57 -14.61
CA ASP A 277 9.84 5.71 -14.74
C ASP A 277 11.21 5.47 -14.11
N THR A 278 11.45 4.24 -13.65
CA THR A 278 12.73 3.74 -13.18
C THR A 278 12.93 2.30 -13.67
N ALA A 279 14.18 1.85 -13.74
CA ALA A 279 14.47 0.41 -13.72
C ALA A 279 14.00 -0.21 -12.38
N TYR A 280 13.83 -1.53 -12.34
CA TYR A 280 13.68 -2.23 -11.07
C TYR A 280 14.94 -2.05 -10.24
N GLN A 281 14.76 -1.66 -8.99
CA GLN A 281 15.78 -1.65 -7.96
C GLN A 281 15.73 -2.98 -7.22
N VAL A 282 16.85 -3.70 -7.19
CA VAL A 282 17.03 -4.96 -6.49
C VAL A 282 17.92 -4.72 -5.29
N ARG A 283 17.53 -5.16 -4.09
CA ARG A 283 18.38 -5.00 -2.88
C ARG A 283 18.06 -5.99 -1.78
N THR A 284 19.00 -6.29 -0.90
CA THR A 284 18.69 -7.01 0.35
C THR A 284 17.93 -6.11 1.32
N THR A 285 17.00 -6.67 2.10
CA THR A 285 16.26 -5.91 3.12
C THR A 285 17.10 -5.57 4.34
N GLY A 286 18.17 -6.33 4.59
CA GLY A 286 19.11 -6.17 5.70
C GLY A 286 20.53 -5.89 5.26
N ILE A 287 21.38 -5.60 6.25
CA ILE A 287 22.84 -5.55 6.10
C ILE A 287 23.36 -6.98 6.26
N THR A 288 24.25 -7.38 5.37
CA THR A 288 24.96 -8.68 5.43
C THR A 288 26.41 -8.42 5.81
N THR A 289 27.05 -9.37 6.48
CA THR A 289 28.48 -9.32 6.81
C THR A 289 29.20 -10.42 6.05
N ASN A 290 30.32 -10.11 5.40
CA ASN A 290 31.15 -11.13 4.76
C ASN A 290 32.09 -11.82 5.79
N GLU A 291 32.89 -12.77 5.31
CA GLU A 291 33.82 -13.54 6.16
C GLU A 291 34.85 -12.66 6.90
N SER A 292 35.19 -11.49 6.37
CA SER A 292 36.14 -10.56 7.00
C SER A 292 35.50 -9.62 8.04
N GLY A 293 34.20 -9.78 8.32
CA GLY A 293 33.47 -8.91 9.24
C GLY A 293 33.01 -7.58 8.62
N TYR A 294 33.17 -7.40 7.30
CA TYR A 294 32.74 -6.20 6.60
C TYR A 294 31.23 -6.26 6.31
N ALA A 295 30.52 -5.24 6.79
CA ALA A 295 29.09 -5.09 6.64
C ALA A 295 28.73 -4.36 5.33
N TYR A 296 27.87 -4.96 4.50
CA TYR A 296 27.47 -4.44 3.19
C TYR A 296 25.97 -4.65 2.91
N ARG A 297 25.46 -4.00 1.86
CA ARG A 297 24.13 -4.25 1.30
C ARG A 297 24.27 -4.60 -0.17
N PHE A 298 23.61 -5.67 -0.59
CA PHE A 298 23.51 -6.01 -2.00
C PHE A 298 22.51 -5.06 -2.68
N ALA A 299 22.89 -4.55 -3.86
CA ALA A 299 22.05 -3.71 -4.69
C ALA A 299 22.29 -4.03 -6.18
N GLY A 300 21.30 -3.79 -7.03
CA GLY A 300 21.41 -3.96 -8.48
C GLY A 300 20.17 -3.43 -9.20
N THR A 301 20.17 -3.53 -10.52
CA THR A 301 19.03 -3.08 -11.34
C THR A 301 18.63 -4.10 -12.40
N ALA A 302 17.36 -4.08 -12.79
CA ALA A 302 16.83 -4.93 -13.86
C ALA A 302 15.86 -4.13 -14.73
N THR A 303 15.88 -4.38 -16.04
CA THR A 303 14.94 -3.78 -17.00
C THR A 303 14.20 -4.88 -17.76
N PRO A 304 13.19 -5.53 -17.13
CA PRO A 304 12.37 -6.50 -17.81
C PRO A 304 11.58 -5.83 -18.95
N ASP A 305 11.46 -6.56 -20.04
CA ASP A 305 10.81 -6.11 -21.25
C ASP A 305 9.33 -6.55 -21.34
N GLY A 306 8.54 -5.86 -22.16
CA GLY A 306 7.10 -6.11 -22.35
C GLY A 306 6.75 -7.47 -22.96
N GLY A 307 7.63 -8.05 -23.78
CA GLY A 307 7.38 -9.32 -24.48
C GLY A 307 8.22 -10.50 -24.03
N SER A 308 9.23 -10.28 -23.17
CA SER A 308 10.11 -11.35 -22.69
C SER A 308 9.57 -12.01 -21.43
N SER A 309 9.53 -13.36 -21.42
CA SER A 309 9.33 -14.13 -20.20
C SER A 309 10.53 -14.06 -19.25
N ASP A 310 11.68 -13.57 -19.71
CA ASP A 310 12.93 -13.54 -18.95
C ASP A 310 13.61 -12.15 -19.01
N GLY A 311 13.93 -11.60 -17.83
CA GLY A 311 14.79 -10.44 -17.63
C GLY A 311 15.96 -10.79 -16.70
N SER A 312 17.18 -10.41 -17.06
CA SER A 312 18.33 -10.61 -16.18
C SER A 312 18.54 -9.36 -15.31
N ALA A 313 18.67 -9.53 -13.99
CA ALA A 313 19.21 -8.46 -13.16
C ALA A 313 20.70 -8.34 -13.43
N THR A 314 21.15 -7.15 -13.85
CA THR A 314 22.58 -6.87 -13.92
C THR A 314 23.02 -6.35 -12.55
N PRO A 315 23.93 -7.04 -11.84
CA PRO A 315 24.48 -6.52 -10.61
C PRO A 315 25.20 -5.20 -10.93
N THR A 316 24.71 -4.11 -10.37
CA THR A 316 25.52 -2.89 -10.25
C THR A 316 26.23 -3.03 -8.93
N ASP A 317 27.48 -3.47 -8.96
CA ASP A 317 28.28 -3.49 -7.75
C ASP A 317 28.38 -2.05 -7.22
N SER A 318 27.63 -1.75 -6.16
CA SER A 318 27.79 -0.49 -5.44
C SER A 318 28.93 -0.61 -4.43
N ALA A 319 30.01 -1.34 -4.76
CA ALA A 319 31.34 -1.16 -4.21
C ALA A 319 32.07 0.00 -4.92
N THR A 320 31.44 1.18 -5.02
CA THR A 320 32.21 2.41 -5.20
C THR A 320 32.27 3.12 -3.84
N PRO A 321 33.47 3.31 -3.25
CA PRO A 321 33.63 3.83 -1.92
C PRO A 321 33.26 5.32 -1.87
N THR A 322 32.26 5.67 -1.07
CA THR A 322 32.26 6.98 -0.42
C THR A 322 32.60 6.73 1.04
N ALA A 323 33.90 6.71 1.34
CA ALA A 323 34.37 6.80 2.71
C ALA A 323 33.98 8.19 3.25
N THR A 324 32.88 8.29 3.98
CA THR A 324 32.74 9.35 4.97
C THR A 324 33.22 8.76 6.28
N ALA A 325 34.39 9.21 6.74
CA ALA A 325 34.93 8.86 8.04
C ALA A 325 33.89 9.12 9.12
N ALA A 326 33.65 8.12 9.98
CA ALA A 326 32.87 8.32 11.18
C ALA A 326 33.61 9.33 12.07
N GLN A 327 33.12 10.57 12.16
CA GLN A 327 33.49 11.44 13.25
C GLN A 327 32.89 10.85 14.53
N SER A 328 33.74 10.65 15.53
CA SER A 328 33.36 10.27 16.88
C SER A 328 32.32 11.25 17.43
N VAL A 329 31.17 10.74 17.86
CA VAL A 329 30.25 11.52 18.69
C VAL A 329 30.31 10.91 20.09
N ASP A 330 31.06 11.60 20.95
CA ASP A 330 30.97 11.43 22.39
C ASP A 330 29.55 11.77 22.87
N GLY A 331 29.03 10.91 23.75
CA GLY A 331 28.13 11.21 24.87
C GLY A 331 27.02 12.27 24.75
N ASN A 332 25.78 11.76 24.78
CA ASN A 332 24.67 12.22 25.64
C ASN A 332 23.90 13.51 25.28
N SER A 333 22.65 13.36 24.81
CA SER A 333 21.41 13.90 25.42
C SER A 333 20.20 13.71 24.48
N GLY A 334 19.03 13.44 25.05
CA GLY A 334 17.90 12.76 24.39
C GLY A 334 16.92 13.59 23.54
N GLY A 335 16.01 12.85 22.89
CA GLY A 335 14.85 13.35 22.14
C GLY A 335 14.42 12.36 21.04
N PRO A 336 13.13 11.93 20.96
CA PRO A 336 12.71 10.88 20.04
C PRO A 336 12.20 11.47 18.71
N LEU A 337 12.93 11.27 17.61
CA LEU A 337 12.41 11.43 16.24
C LEU A 337 13.10 10.40 15.32
N GLY A 338 12.45 9.26 15.12
CA GLY A 338 12.82 8.25 14.11
C GLY A 338 12.38 8.71 12.73
N ILE A 339 13.35 9.01 11.88
CA ILE A 339 13.19 9.53 10.52
C ILE A 339 12.68 8.43 9.57
N LEU A 340 11.55 8.71 8.93
CA LEU A 340 11.09 8.06 7.70
C LEU A 340 12.10 8.31 6.57
N GLY A 341 12.63 7.25 5.98
CA GLY A 341 13.45 7.32 4.77
C GLY A 341 12.62 7.75 3.55
N THR A 342 12.65 9.04 3.26
CA THR A 342 12.11 9.65 2.04
C THR A 342 12.99 9.26 0.85
N LEU A 343 12.39 8.66 -0.19
CA LEU A 343 12.96 8.65 -1.54
C LEU A 343 12.97 10.09 -2.04
N ALA A 344 14.11 10.76 -1.95
CA ALA A 344 14.31 12.07 -2.58
C ALA A 344 14.52 11.87 -4.08
N ALA A 345 13.57 12.38 -4.86
CA ALA A 345 13.71 12.56 -6.30
C ALA A 345 14.82 13.60 -6.56
N VAL A 346 15.85 13.21 -7.30
CA VAL A 346 16.83 14.16 -7.85
C VAL A 346 16.22 14.76 -9.11
N ALA A 347 15.68 15.98 -8.99
CA ALA A 347 15.37 16.84 -10.13
C ALA A 347 16.54 17.81 -10.32
N LEU A 348 17.25 17.69 -11.45
CA LEU A 348 18.24 18.67 -11.90
C LEU A 348 17.52 19.83 -12.61
N PRO A 349 17.81 21.11 -12.31
CA PRO A 349 17.49 22.20 -13.22
C PRO A 349 18.69 22.50 -14.13
N LEU A 350 18.46 22.49 -15.45
CA LEU A 350 19.36 23.12 -16.42
C LEU A 350 19.31 24.64 -16.23
N ALA A 351 20.45 25.25 -15.88
CA ALA A 351 20.64 26.70 -15.90
C ALA A 351 21.22 27.12 -17.26
N GLY A 352 20.42 27.81 -18.08
CA GLY A 352 20.86 28.55 -19.26
C GLY A 352 21.02 30.04 -18.93
N VAL A 353 22.25 30.52 -18.98
CA VAL A 353 22.67 31.90 -18.70
C VAL A 353 22.25 32.83 -19.86
N ALA A 354 21.50 33.89 -19.57
CA ALA A 354 21.35 35.04 -20.47
C ALA A 354 21.75 36.33 -19.73
N ALA A 355 22.85 36.93 -20.20
CA ALA A 355 23.45 38.12 -19.64
C ALA A 355 22.68 39.40 -20.01
N LEU A 356 22.35 40.21 -19.01
CA LEU A 356 21.98 41.62 -19.17
C LEU A 356 23.21 42.45 -19.56
N ARG A 357 23.12 43.20 -20.66
CA ARG A 357 24.01 44.34 -20.94
C ARG A 357 23.22 45.63 -20.76
N ARG A 358 23.70 46.49 -19.85
CA ARG A 358 23.24 47.86 -19.62
C ARG A 358 23.46 48.73 -20.86
N ARG A 359 22.46 49.55 -21.22
CA ARG A 359 22.48 51.00 -21.02
C ARG A 359 21.07 51.55 -21.04
#